data_AF-A0A7J8XMG7-F1
#
_entry.id   AF-A0A7J8XMG7-F1
#
_cell.length_a   1.000
_cell.length_b   1.000
_cell.length_c   1.000
_cell.angle_alpha   90.00
_cell.angle_beta   90.00
_cell.angle_gamma   90.00
#
_symmetry.space_group_name_H-M   'P 1'
#
loop_
_entity.id
_entity.type
_entity.pdbx_description
1 polymer ?
#
loop_
_entity_poly.entity_id
_entity_poly.type
_entity_poly.pdbx_seq_one_letter_code
_entity_poly.pdbx_strand_id
1 'polypeptide(L)'
;MTGPCFISFFLLLNLLPFFQTLEASHCSIKGLPLVRNIADLPQDNYGRGGLSHITVAGSLLHGLKEVEVWLQTFAPGSRTPIHRHSCEEVFVVLKGSGTLYLASSSNKYPGKPEEHFIFSNSTFHIPVNDVHQ
;
A
#
# COMPACT_ATOMS: atom_id res chain seq x y z
N MET A 1 -11.59 -47.54 38.53
CA MET A 1 -12.81 -46.70 38.50
C MET A 1 -12.37 -45.24 38.59
N THR A 2 -11.97 -44.67 37.45
CA THR A 2 -11.59 -43.27 37.30
C THR A 2 -12.60 -42.68 36.31
N GLY A 3 -13.39 -41.71 36.77
CA GLY A 3 -14.66 -41.31 36.17
C GLY A 3 -14.55 -40.57 34.83
N PRO A 4 -15.65 -40.48 34.08
CA PRO A 4 -15.74 -39.88 32.74
C PRO A 4 -15.67 -38.34 32.73
N CYS A 5 -15.17 -37.72 33.81
CA CYS A 5 -15.20 -36.27 33.99
C CYS A 5 -14.01 -35.55 33.32
N PHE A 6 -12.92 -36.26 33.00
CA PHE A 6 -11.70 -35.64 32.47
C PHE A 6 -11.65 -35.48 30.94
N ILE A 7 -12.50 -36.19 30.20
CA ILE A 7 -12.48 -36.14 28.72
C ILE A 7 -13.31 -34.98 28.19
N SER A 8 -14.26 -34.45 28.98
CA SER A 8 -15.14 -33.38 28.53
C SER A 8 -14.51 -31.98 28.53
N PHE A 9 -13.36 -31.78 29.20
CA PHE A 9 -12.74 -30.45 29.31
C PHE A 9 -11.83 -30.10 28.11
N PHE A 10 -11.27 -31.11 27.42
CA PHE A 10 -10.35 -30.90 26.29
C PHE A 10 -11.05 -30.73 24.93
N LEU A 11 -12.30 -31.18 24.80
CA LEU A 11 -13.05 -31.10 23.54
C LEU A 11 -13.79 -29.77 23.33
N LEU A 12 -14.01 -28.98 24.39
CA LEU A 12 -14.66 -27.67 24.29
C LEU A 12 -13.71 -26.52 23.92
N LEU A 13 -12.38 -26.73 23.97
CA LEU A 13 -11.40 -25.68 23.68
C LEU A 13 -11.07 -25.52 22.18
N ASN A 14 -11.56 -26.41 21.31
CA ASN A 14 -11.25 -26.43 19.87
C ASN A 14 -12.35 -25.87 18.95
N LEU A 15 -13.40 -25.24 19.52
CA LEU A 15 -14.55 -24.73 18.77
C LEU A 15 -14.72 -23.20 18.83
N LEU A 16 -13.69 -22.46 19.25
CA LEU A 16 -13.65 -21.02 19.08
C LEU A 16 -12.99 -20.70 17.73
N PRO A 17 -13.73 -20.34 16.68
CA PRO A 17 -13.12 -19.61 15.59
C PRO A 17 -12.63 -18.29 16.19
N PHE A 18 -11.31 -18.15 16.32
CA PHE A 18 -10.66 -16.86 16.59
C PHE A 18 -10.95 -15.95 15.40
N PHE A 19 -12.13 -15.34 15.37
CA PHE A 19 -12.37 -14.14 14.58
C PHE A 19 -11.65 -13.01 15.30
N GLN A 20 -10.35 -12.86 15.03
CA GLN A 20 -9.68 -11.60 15.30
C GLN A 20 -10.21 -10.58 14.31
N THR A 21 -11.33 -9.93 14.65
CA THR A 21 -11.64 -8.63 14.06
C THR A 21 -10.55 -7.69 14.54
N LEU A 22 -9.56 -7.42 13.70
CA LEU A 22 -8.68 -6.28 13.87
C LEU A 22 -9.60 -5.05 13.80
N GLU A 23 -9.99 -4.51 14.95
CA GLU A 23 -10.58 -3.18 15.00
C GLU A 23 -9.52 -2.22 14.43
N ALA A 24 -9.80 -1.65 13.26
CA ALA A 24 -8.94 -0.64 12.67
C ALA A 24 -8.73 0.48 13.70
N SER A 25 -7.49 0.94 13.86
CA SER A 25 -7.23 1.97 14.87
C SER A 25 -8.00 3.24 14.54
N HIS A 26 -8.73 3.80 15.52
CA HIS A 26 -9.47 5.04 15.32
C HIS A 26 -8.50 6.18 14.96
N CYS A 27 -8.52 6.60 13.69
CA CYS A 27 -7.77 7.75 13.21
C CYS A 27 -8.39 9.03 13.78
N SER A 28 -7.73 9.65 14.75
CA SER A 28 -8.22 10.90 15.37
C SER A 28 -8.25 12.03 14.35
N ILE A 29 -9.46 12.48 13.97
CA ILE A 29 -9.69 13.62 13.06
C ILE A 29 -9.50 15.01 13.72
N LYS A 30 -8.87 15.11 14.90
CA LYS A 30 -8.76 16.39 15.63
C LYS A 30 -8.09 17.46 14.75
N GLY A 31 -8.88 18.43 14.29
CA GLY A 31 -8.42 19.56 13.49
C GLY A 31 -8.46 19.36 11.97
N LEU A 32 -8.92 18.20 11.47
CA LEU A 32 -8.99 17.90 10.04
C LEU A 32 -10.43 17.61 9.60
N PRO A 33 -10.87 18.16 8.45
CA PRO A 33 -12.19 17.87 7.91
C PRO A 33 -12.28 16.41 7.47
N LEU A 34 -13.41 15.76 7.79
CA LEU A 34 -13.70 14.38 7.39
C LEU A 34 -13.75 14.22 5.87
N VAL A 35 -14.35 15.20 5.19
CA VAL A 35 -14.46 15.25 3.73
C VAL A 35 -13.56 16.34 3.21
N ARG A 36 -12.76 16.02 2.19
CA ARG A 36 -11.88 16.97 1.50
C ARG A 36 -12.09 16.85 0.00
N ASN A 37 -12.06 18.00 -0.67
CA ASN A 37 -12.01 18.05 -2.12
C ASN A 37 -10.55 17.90 -2.58
N ILE A 38 -10.25 16.83 -3.33
CA ILE A 38 -8.88 16.55 -3.81
C ILE A 38 -8.37 17.68 -4.72
N ALA A 39 -9.26 18.34 -5.46
CA ALA A 39 -8.90 19.44 -6.36
C ALA A 39 -8.34 20.67 -5.62
N ASP A 40 -8.62 20.79 -4.32
CA ASP A 40 -8.17 21.92 -3.49
C ASP A 40 -6.91 21.57 -2.67
N LEU A 41 -6.41 20.33 -2.76
CA LEU A 41 -5.20 19.90 -2.04
C LEU A 41 -3.94 20.43 -2.74
N PRO A 42 -2.89 20.80 -1.97
CA PRO A 42 -1.65 21.29 -2.56
C PRO A 42 -0.97 20.21 -3.39
N GLN A 43 -0.46 20.63 -4.55
CA GLN A 43 0.27 19.79 -5.50
C GLN A 43 1.67 20.36 -5.71
N ASP A 44 2.68 19.48 -5.70
CA ASP A 44 4.08 19.86 -5.91
C ASP A 44 4.80 18.77 -6.74
N ASN A 45 5.97 19.11 -7.28
CA ASN A 45 6.89 18.17 -7.90
C ASN A 45 8.07 17.79 -6.97
N TYR A 46 8.27 18.49 -5.86
CA TYR A 46 9.35 18.31 -4.88
C TYR A 46 10.74 18.25 -5.53
N GLY A 47 10.97 19.04 -6.58
CA GLY A 47 12.22 19.07 -7.34
C GLY A 47 12.39 17.94 -8.36
N ARG A 48 11.38 17.07 -8.55
CA ARG A 48 11.41 15.98 -9.53
C ARG A 48 10.72 16.38 -10.82
N GLY A 49 11.51 16.73 -11.83
CA GLY A 49 11.00 17.09 -13.16
C GLY A 49 10.05 16.03 -13.73
N GLY A 50 8.88 16.45 -14.20
CA GLY A 50 7.87 15.57 -14.76
C GLY A 50 7.05 14.79 -13.73
N LEU A 51 7.17 15.08 -12.43
CA LEU A 51 6.25 14.60 -11.39
C LEU A 51 5.25 15.71 -11.02
N SER A 52 4.01 15.31 -10.78
CA SER A 52 3.05 16.04 -9.98
C SER A 52 2.54 15.10 -8.88
N HIS A 53 2.57 15.53 -7.63
CA HIS A 53 2.19 14.71 -6.47
C HIS A 53 1.22 15.44 -5.54
N ILE A 54 0.21 14.71 -5.08
CA ILE A 54 -0.69 15.08 -3.98
C ILE A 54 -0.73 13.90 -3.00
N THR A 55 -0.47 14.16 -1.72
CA THR A 55 -0.81 13.21 -0.66
C THR A 55 -2.30 13.38 -0.33
N VAL A 56 -3.14 12.45 -0.77
CA VAL A 56 -4.60 12.52 -0.63
C VAL A 56 -5.04 12.23 0.80
N ALA A 57 -4.46 11.21 1.41
CA ALA A 57 -4.66 10.81 2.80
C ALA A 57 -3.36 10.17 3.29
N GLY A 58 -2.80 10.61 4.41
CA GLY A 58 -1.45 10.19 4.80
C GLY A 58 -1.17 10.39 6.27
N SER A 59 -0.04 9.86 6.73
CA SER A 59 0.24 9.77 8.16
C SER A 59 0.53 11.12 8.79
N LEU A 60 1.47 11.86 8.22
CA LEU A 60 1.90 13.14 8.79
C LEU A 60 0.85 14.23 8.62
N LEU A 61 0.24 14.32 7.43
CA LEU A 61 -0.71 15.38 7.11
C LEU A 61 -2.11 15.10 7.66
N HIS A 62 -2.48 13.83 7.79
CA HIS A 62 -3.88 13.44 8.01
C HIS A 62 -4.10 12.44 9.16
N GLY A 63 -3.04 12.00 9.83
CA GLY A 63 -3.11 11.14 11.02
C GLY A 63 -3.32 9.66 10.73
N LEU A 64 -3.32 9.23 9.47
CA LEU A 64 -3.48 7.81 9.12
C LEU A 64 -2.28 7.00 9.63
N LYS A 65 -2.52 5.76 10.04
CA LYS A 65 -1.48 4.91 10.66
C LYS A 65 -1.16 3.65 9.88
N GLU A 66 -2.09 3.22 9.03
CA GLU A 66 -2.07 1.88 8.43
C GLU A 66 -2.01 1.95 6.90
N VAL A 67 -2.57 3.00 6.30
CA VAL A 67 -2.54 3.24 4.85
C VAL A 67 -2.24 4.69 4.54
N GLU A 68 -1.57 4.94 3.42
CA GLU A 68 -1.35 6.25 2.84
C GLU A 68 -1.69 6.20 1.35
N VAL A 69 -2.29 7.27 0.84
CA VAL A 69 -2.85 7.36 -0.51
C VAL A 69 -2.27 8.58 -1.21
N TRP A 70 -1.68 8.35 -2.37
CA TRP A 70 -1.12 9.38 -3.23
C TRP A 70 -1.88 9.46 -4.55
N LEU A 71 -1.97 10.66 -5.10
CA LEU A 71 -2.34 10.90 -6.49
C LEU A 71 -1.12 11.49 -7.19
N GLN A 72 -0.61 10.78 -8.19
CA GLN A 72 0.57 11.20 -8.93
C GLN A 72 0.31 11.21 -10.43
N THR A 73 0.87 12.20 -11.11
CA THR A 73 0.92 12.28 -12.57
C THR A 73 2.37 12.36 -13.02
N PHE A 74 2.71 11.57 -14.03
CA PHE A 74 4.04 11.52 -14.63
C PHE A 74 3.97 12.07 -16.06
N ALA A 75 4.81 13.04 -16.38
CA ALA A 75 4.96 13.55 -17.73
C ALA A 75 5.55 12.47 -18.66
N PRO A 76 5.27 12.52 -19.98
CA PRO A 76 5.82 11.55 -20.93
C PRO A 76 7.33 11.39 -20.81
N GLY A 77 7.79 10.15 -20.68
CA GLY A 77 9.21 9.80 -20.58
C GLY A 77 9.84 10.01 -19.20
N SER A 78 9.12 10.56 -18.20
CA SER A 78 9.62 10.63 -16.83
C SER A 78 9.60 9.26 -16.16
N ARG A 79 10.41 9.10 -15.09
CA ARG A 79 10.57 7.85 -14.36
C ARG A 79 10.64 8.10 -12.86
N THR A 80 10.26 7.10 -12.08
CA THR A 80 10.65 7.05 -10.67
C THR A 80 12.14 6.70 -10.54
N PRO A 81 12.83 7.04 -9.44
CA PRO A 81 14.09 6.38 -9.11
C PRO A 81 13.88 4.87 -9.02
N ILE A 82 14.93 4.08 -9.28
CA ILE A 82 14.89 2.66 -8.93
C ILE A 82 14.93 2.58 -7.40
N HIS A 83 13.89 2.04 -6.79
CA HIS A 83 13.72 2.09 -5.34
C HIS A 83 12.99 0.86 -4.78
N ARG A 84 12.89 0.80 -3.45
CA ARG A 84 12.14 -0.20 -2.69
C ARG A 84 11.66 0.40 -1.38
N HIS A 85 10.63 -0.20 -0.79
CA HIS A 85 10.13 0.15 0.54
C HIS A 85 9.66 -1.12 1.28
N SER A 86 9.74 -1.08 2.61
CA SER A 86 9.31 -2.18 3.48
C SER A 86 7.81 -2.10 3.81
N CYS A 87 6.99 -1.91 2.79
CA CYS A 87 5.53 -1.93 2.84
C CYS A 87 4.97 -2.46 1.52
N GLU A 88 3.71 -2.87 1.51
CA GLU A 88 2.98 -3.10 0.27
C GLU A 88 2.70 -1.76 -0.41
N GLU A 89 2.69 -1.75 -1.74
CA GLU A 89 2.25 -0.59 -2.53
C GLU A 89 1.36 -1.08 -3.68
N VAL A 90 0.22 -0.43 -3.88
CA VAL A 90 -0.77 -0.79 -4.90
C VAL A 90 -1.00 0.40 -5.80
N PHE A 91 -0.88 0.18 -7.11
CA PHE A 91 -1.18 1.17 -8.13
C PHE A 91 -2.49 0.85 -8.84
N VAL A 92 -3.22 1.92 -9.15
CA VAL A 92 -4.38 1.89 -10.05
C VAL A 92 -4.14 2.94 -11.12
N VAL A 93 -4.01 2.51 -12.38
CA VAL A 93 -3.72 3.42 -13.49
C VAL A 93 -5.00 4.12 -13.93
N LEU A 94 -5.18 5.37 -13.51
CA LEU A 94 -6.38 6.15 -13.82
C LEU A 94 -6.41 6.65 -15.28
N LYS A 95 -5.26 7.06 -15.83
CA LYS A 95 -5.11 7.58 -17.19
C LYS A 95 -3.73 7.27 -17.75
N GLY A 96 -3.63 7.17 -19.08
CA GLY A 96 -2.37 6.97 -19.79
C GLY A 96 -1.89 5.52 -19.81
N SER A 97 -0.59 5.34 -20.05
CA SER A 97 0.12 4.07 -20.12
C SER A 97 1.59 4.24 -19.75
N GLY A 98 2.27 3.13 -19.44
CA GLY A 98 3.68 3.12 -19.08
C GLY A 98 4.25 1.71 -19.02
N THR A 99 5.42 1.56 -18.42
CA THR A 99 6.07 0.27 -18.18
C THR A 99 6.49 0.21 -16.71
N LEU A 100 6.05 -0.83 -16.01
CA LEU A 100 6.58 -1.21 -14.70
C LEU A 100 7.85 -2.04 -14.91
N TYR A 101 8.94 -1.64 -14.26
CA TYR A 101 10.14 -2.46 -14.15
C TYR A 101 10.18 -3.10 -12.77
N LEU A 102 10.18 -4.43 -12.68
CA LEU A 102 10.14 -5.16 -11.41
C LEU A 102 11.32 -6.13 -11.28
N ALA A 103 11.97 -6.12 -10.13
CA ALA A 103 13.07 -7.01 -9.80
C ALA A 103 12.93 -7.55 -8.36
N SER A 104 13.12 -8.86 -8.20
CA SER A 104 13.03 -9.51 -6.90
C SER A 104 14.14 -9.04 -5.95
N SER A 105 13.77 -8.88 -4.68
CA SER A 105 14.68 -8.62 -3.57
C SER A 105 15.47 -9.84 -3.07
N SER A 106 15.31 -11.02 -3.68
CA SER A 106 15.99 -12.26 -3.26
C SER A 106 17.50 -12.26 -3.52
N ASN A 107 17.97 -11.41 -4.44
CA ASN A 107 19.36 -11.34 -4.84
C ASN A 107 20.08 -10.17 -4.16
N LYS A 108 21.42 -10.24 -4.08
CA LYS A 108 22.24 -9.16 -3.52
C LYS A 108 22.07 -7.82 -4.27
N TYR A 109 21.75 -7.90 -5.56
CA TYR A 109 21.49 -6.75 -6.42
C TYR A 109 20.24 -7.03 -7.29
N PRO A 110 19.50 -6.00 -7.73
CA PRO A 110 18.25 -6.19 -8.48
C PRO A 110 18.42 -6.95 -9.80
N GLY A 111 19.58 -6.80 -10.47
CA GLY A 111 19.81 -7.40 -11.78
C GLY A 111 18.97 -6.75 -12.89
N LYS A 112 18.65 -7.52 -13.93
CA LYS A 112 17.79 -7.07 -15.03
C LYS A 112 16.32 -7.18 -14.58
N PRO A 113 15.54 -6.09 -14.63
CA PRO A 113 14.13 -6.15 -14.27
C PRO A 113 13.29 -6.86 -15.34
N GLU A 114 12.17 -7.43 -14.91
CA GLU A 114 11.06 -7.77 -15.78
C GLU A 114 10.32 -6.50 -16.19
N GLU A 115 9.84 -6.46 -17.43
CA GLU A 115 9.12 -5.32 -17.99
C GLU A 115 7.65 -5.68 -18.18
N HIS A 116 6.77 -4.91 -17.55
CA HIS A 116 5.32 -5.12 -17.61
C HIS A 116 4.66 -3.87 -18.19
N PHE A 117 4.00 -3.98 -19.34
CA PHE A 117 3.26 -2.87 -19.91
C PHE A 117 1.98 -2.61 -19.12
N ILE A 118 1.75 -1.36 -18.73
CA ILE A 118 0.57 -0.92 -17.98
C ILE A 118 -0.22 0.11 -18.78
N PHE A 119 -1.53 0.08 -18.67
CA PHE A 119 -2.45 0.97 -19.36
C PHE A 119 -3.62 1.34 -18.45
N SER A 120 -4.43 2.31 -18.88
CA SER A 120 -5.59 2.77 -18.10
C SER A 120 -6.48 1.61 -17.67
N ASN A 121 -6.94 1.62 -16.42
CA ASN A 121 -7.68 0.54 -15.76
C ASN A 121 -6.85 -0.71 -15.39
N SER A 122 -5.52 -0.67 -15.51
CA SER A 122 -4.63 -1.67 -14.90
C SER A 122 -4.52 -1.46 -13.39
N THR A 123 -4.37 -2.55 -12.64
CA THR A 123 -3.96 -2.53 -11.24
C THR A 123 -2.82 -3.53 -11.02
N PHE A 124 -1.88 -3.16 -10.17
CA PHE A 124 -0.76 -4.03 -9.79
C PHE A 124 -0.34 -3.72 -8.36
N HIS A 125 0.20 -4.72 -7.68
CA HIS A 125 0.83 -4.56 -6.38
C HIS A 125 2.33 -4.79 -6.52
N ILE A 126 3.11 -4.01 -5.78
CA ILE A 126 4.54 -4.23 -5.60
C ILE A 126 4.71 -5.09 -4.34
N PRO A 127 5.30 -6.30 -4.45
CA PRO A 127 5.61 -7.11 -3.28
C PRO A 127 6.52 -6.36 -2.31
N VAL A 128 6.33 -6.61 -1.01
CA VAL A 128 7.11 -5.95 0.03
C VAL A 128 8.61 -6.05 -0.27
N ASN A 129 9.28 -4.90 -0.28
CA ASN A 129 10.73 -4.75 -0.44
C ASN A 129 11.30 -5.12 -1.82
N ASP A 130 10.48 -5.48 -2.80
CA ASP A 130 10.95 -5.67 -4.18
C ASP A 130 11.35 -4.34 -4.83
N VAL A 131 12.36 -4.42 -5.70
CA VAL A 131 12.97 -3.26 -6.33
C VAL A 131 12.21 -2.97 -7.61
N HIS A 132 11.78 -1.72 -7.78
CA HIS A 132 10.94 -1.35 -8.90
C HIS A 132 11.20 0.08 -9.38
N GLN A 133 10.67 0.38 -10.57
CA GLN A 133 10.65 1.71 -11.20
C GLN A 133 9.38 1.93 -12.02
#